data_AF-A0A7C5JZW5-F1
#
_entry.id   AF-A0A7C5JZW5-F1
#
_cell.length_a   1.000
_cell.length_b   1.000
_cell.length_c   1.000
_cell.angle_alpha   90.00
_cell.angle_beta   90.00
_cell.angle_gamma   90.00
#
_symmetry.space_group_name_H-M   'P 1'
#
loop_
_entity.id
_entity.type
_entity.pdbx_description
1 polymer ?
#
loop_
_entity_poly.entity_id
_entity_poly.type
_entity_poly.pdbx_seq_one_letter_code
_entity_poly.pdbx_strand_id
1 'polypeptide(L)'
;MRILVDGVDVAESVHASKKILIDTMILCYAHDRSSPHHDAAALIIKASINGWIRAFISHQNLLEFYSIMTGKKVKNPLSPDEAAEICMLYEESVGFRKLLPSATTYRETFESAKHLSIVDGDIFDCVLAYTCKGNVDTLWTENTKHFKKYSFLKVENPLKWKWEEK
;
A
#
# COMPACT_ATOMS: atom_id res chain seq x y z
N MET A 1 20.60 -13.02 3.42
CA MET A 1 19.53 -12.57 2.50
C MET A 1 19.50 -11.07 2.53
N ARG A 2 19.74 -10.42 1.38
CA ARG A 2 19.67 -8.97 1.21
C ARG A 2 18.69 -8.66 0.09
N ILE A 3 17.89 -7.62 0.26
CA ILE A 3 17.06 -7.08 -0.81
C ILE A 3 17.68 -5.75 -1.23
N LEU A 4 17.96 -5.62 -2.52
CA LEU A 4 18.47 -4.40 -3.11
C LEU A 4 17.34 -3.61 -3.79
N VAL A 5 17.41 -2.29 -3.70
CA VAL A 5 16.62 -1.35 -4.48
C VAL A 5 17.58 -0.41 -5.21
N ASP A 6 17.51 -0.40 -6.55
CA ASP A 6 18.44 0.35 -7.42
C ASP A 6 19.92 0.09 -7.09
N GLY A 7 20.25 -1.15 -6.73
CA GLY A 7 21.60 -1.59 -6.41
C GLY A 7 22.08 -1.31 -4.98
N VAL A 8 21.26 -0.66 -4.14
CA VAL A 8 21.57 -0.35 -2.73
C VAL A 8 20.80 -1.30 -1.82
N ASP A 9 21.41 -1.77 -0.73
CA ASP A 9 20.69 -2.55 0.28
C ASP A 9 19.51 -1.74 0.81
N VAL A 10 18.31 -2.32 0.77
CA VAL A 10 17.08 -1.62 1.16
C VAL A 10 17.15 -1.11 2.60
N ALA A 11 17.82 -1.85 3.49
CA ALA A 11 18.01 -1.47 4.90
C ALA A 11 18.94 -0.26 5.07
N GLU A 12 19.80 0.02 4.09
CA GLU A 12 20.72 1.17 4.07
C GLU A 12 20.23 2.29 3.13
N SER A 13 19.12 2.05 2.42
CA SER A 13 18.57 2.99 1.44
C SER A 13 17.86 4.18 2.11
N VAL A 14 17.61 5.23 1.32
CA VAL A 14 16.76 6.36 1.75
C VAL A 14 15.35 5.94 2.17
N HIS A 15 14.87 4.77 1.72
CA HIS A 15 13.54 4.26 2.02
C HIS A 15 13.43 3.68 3.42
N ALA A 16 14.50 3.09 3.97
CA ALA A 16 14.51 2.53 5.34
C ALA A 16 14.18 3.56 6.42
N SER A 17 14.53 4.83 6.18
CA SER A 17 14.27 5.93 7.12
C SER A 17 12.84 6.47 7.11
N LYS A 18 12.05 6.16 6.08
CA LYS A 18 10.69 6.70 5.87
C LYS A 18 9.64 5.82 6.54
N LYS A 19 8.58 6.44 7.09
CA LYS A 19 7.30 5.79 7.34
C LYS A 19 6.54 5.70 6.01
N ILE A 20 6.28 4.49 5.54
CA ILE A 20 5.74 4.23 4.20
C ILE A 20 4.39 3.54 4.32
N LEU A 21 3.32 4.11 3.77
CA LEU A 21 2.08 3.34 3.56
C LEU A 21 2.16 2.58 2.23
N ILE A 22 1.91 1.27 2.28
CA ILE A 22 1.86 0.39 1.12
C ILE A 22 0.40 0.32 0.64
N ASP A 23 0.17 0.77 -0.59
CA ASP A 23 -1.13 0.74 -1.24
C ASP A 23 -1.59 -0.69 -1.58
N THR A 24 -2.90 -0.86 -1.74
CA THR A 24 -3.57 -2.14 -1.96
C THR A 24 -3.01 -2.89 -3.17
N MET A 25 -2.80 -2.21 -4.30
CA MET A 25 -2.37 -2.89 -5.53
C MET A 25 -0.99 -3.54 -5.38
N ILE A 26 -0.10 -2.98 -4.56
CA ILE A 26 1.20 -3.61 -4.27
C ILE A 26 0.99 -4.90 -3.47
N LEU A 27 0.04 -4.91 -2.51
CA LEU A 27 -0.34 -6.15 -1.81
C LEU A 27 -0.90 -7.18 -2.81
N CYS A 28 -1.82 -6.77 -3.69
CA CYS A 28 -2.40 -7.65 -4.70
C CYS A 28 -1.35 -8.26 -5.62
N TYR A 29 -0.41 -7.46 -6.16
CA TYR A 29 0.64 -7.96 -7.04
C TYR A 29 1.58 -8.95 -6.36
N ALA A 30 1.84 -8.78 -5.06
CA ALA A 30 2.64 -9.75 -4.30
C ALA A 30 1.98 -11.14 -4.22
N HIS A 31 0.65 -11.21 -4.38
CA HIS A 31 -0.12 -12.47 -4.37
C HIS A 31 -0.60 -12.93 -5.76
N ASP A 32 -0.49 -12.09 -6.78
CA ASP A 32 -0.81 -12.45 -8.18
C ASP A 32 0.48 -12.71 -8.98
N ARG A 33 0.88 -13.98 -9.08
CA ARG A 33 2.04 -14.44 -9.87
C ARG A 33 1.93 -14.15 -11.37
N SER A 34 0.74 -13.83 -11.88
CA SER A 34 0.55 -13.48 -13.28
C SER A 34 0.81 -12.00 -13.57
N SER A 35 0.91 -11.16 -12.53
CA SER A 35 1.24 -9.75 -12.66
C SER A 35 2.71 -9.55 -13.06
N PRO A 36 3.01 -8.66 -14.02
CA PRO A 36 4.40 -8.28 -14.33
C PRO A 36 5.10 -7.57 -13.15
N HIS A 37 4.32 -7.13 -12.15
CA HIS A 37 4.82 -6.48 -10.95
C HIS A 37 5.03 -7.45 -9.78
N HIS A 38 4.77 -8.75 -9.96
CA HIS A 38 4.81 -9.75 -8.90
C HIS A 38 6.15 -9.75 -8.15
N ASP A 39 7.26 -9.87 -8.88
CA ASP A 39 8.58 -10.00 -8.26
C ASP A 39 8.95 -8.77 -7.43
N ALA A 40 8.74 -7.57 -7.98
CA ALA A 40 8.99 -6.32 -7.26
C ALA A 40 8.09 -6.18 -6.02
N ALA A 41 6.79 -6.47 -6.17
CA ALA A 41 5.84 -6.39 -5.08
C ALA A 41 6.16 -7.40 -3.97
N ALA A 42 6.49 -8.65 -4.32
CA ALA A 42 6.88 -9.69 -3.37
C ALA A 42 8.11 -9.27 -2.54
N LEU A 43 9.11 -8.65 -3.18
CA LEU A 43 10.29 -8.13 -2.49
C LEU A 43 9.98 -6.93 -1.58
N ILE A 44 9.07 -6.04 -1.99
CA ILE A 44 8.58 -4.93 -1.14
C ILE A 44 7.90 -5.48 0.13
N ILE A 45 7.00 -6.46 -0.03
CA ILE A 45 6.30 -7.08 1.11
C ILE A 45 7.28 -7.83 2.01
N LYS A 46 8.25 -8.54 1.43
CA LYS A 46 9.30 -9.24 2.18
C LYS A 46 10.15 -8.25 2.98
N ALA A 47 10.59 -7.15 2.38
CA ALA A 47 11.35 -6.10 3.08
C ALA A 47 10.52 -5.45 4.21
N SER A 48 9.22 -5.27 4.01
CA SER A 48 8.29 -4.76 5.01
C SER A 48 8.15 -5.71 6.21
N ILE A 49 7.89 -6.99 5.96
CA ILE A 49 7.73 -8.01 7.01
C ILE A 49 9.01 -8.19 7.82
N ASN A 50 10.18 -8.11 7.18
CA ASN A 50 11.47 -8.20 7.86
C ASN A 50 11.88 -6.90 8.59
N GLY A 51 11.07 -5.83 8.51
CA GLY A 51 11.33 -4.57 9.19
C GLY A 51 12.47 -3.75 8.59
N TRP A 52 12.94 -4.07 7.38
CA TRP A 52 13.98 -3.29 6.69
C TRP A 52 13.47 -1.95 6.16
N ILE A 53 12.16 -1.84 5.98
CA ILE A 53 11.45 -0.58 5.78
C ILE A 53 10.34 -0.46 6.82
N ARG A 54 10.08 0.76 7.28
CA ARG A 54 9.00 1.02 8.24
C ARG A 54 7.66 1.13 7.51
N ALA A 55 7.06 -0.03 7.26
CA ALA A 55 5.84 -0.16 6.49
C ALA A 55 4.56 0.01 7.31
N PHE A 56 3.55 0.59 6.67
CA PHE A 56 2.20 0.78 7.16
C PHE A 56 1.20 0.24 6.15
N ILE A 57 0.04 -0.19 6.65
CA ILE A 57 -1.14 -0.52 5.86
C ILE A 57 -2.37 0.08 6.55
N SER A 58 -3.38 0.47 5.78
CA SER A 58 -4.69 0.82 6.32
C SER A 58 -5.61 -0.40 6.37
N HIS A 59 -6.57 -0.43 7.30
CA HIS A 59 -7.67 -1.40 7.26
C HIS A 59 -8.46 -1.32 5.95
N GLN A 60 -8.54 -0.13 5.34
CA GLN A 60 -9.13 0.03 4.01
C GLN A 60 -8.35 -0.78 2.96
N ASN A 61 -7.02 -0.80 3.02
CA ASN A 61 -6.21 -1.57 2.07
C ASN A 61 -6.49 -3.09 2.18
N LEU A 62 -6.76 -3.60 3.39
CA LEU A 62 -7.12 -5.00 3.59
C LEU A 62 -8.50 -5.32 3.00
N LEU A 63 -9.49 -4.44 3.19
CA LEU A 63 -10.82 -4.61 2.61
C LEU A 63 -10.78 -4.57 1.07
N GLU A 64 -10.02 -3.63 0.51
CA GLU A 64 -9.82 -3.55 -0.94
C GLU A 64 -9.06 -4.77 -1.47
N PHE A 65 -8.00 -5.22 -0.78
CA PHE A 65 -7.26 -6.43 -1.14
C PHE A 65 -8.20 -7.63 -1.21
N TYR A 66 -9.01 -7.84 -0.17
CA TYR A 66 -10.00 -8.92 -0.13
C TYR A 66 -10.95 -8.86 -1.33
N SER A 67 -11.53 -7.68 -1.59
CA SER A 67 -12.46 -7.48 -2.70
C SER A 67 -11.82 -7.71 -4.07
N ILE A 68 -10.56 -7.32 -4.25
CA ILE A 68 -9.85 -7.47 -5.52
C ILE A 68 -9.46 -8.92 -5.73
N MET A 69 -8.83 -9.55 -4.74
CA MET A 69 -8.26 -10.89 -4.87
C MET A 69 -9.31 -11.99 -4.99
N THR A 70 -10.52 -11.78 -4.47
CA THR A 70 -11.67 -12.68 -4.67
C THR A 70 -12.47 -12.34 -5.95
N GLY A 71 -12.11 -11.24 -6.63
CA GLY A 71 -12.84 -10.69 -7.76
C GLY A 71 -12.52 -11.37 -9.09
N LYS A 72 -13.50 -11.37 -10.00
CA LYS A 72 -13.41 -11.99 -11.34
C LYS A 72 -12.35 -11.39 -12.27
N LYS A 73 -11.79 -10.22 -11.92
CA LYS A 73 -10.78 -9.54 -12.73
C LYS A 73 -9.37 -10.11 -12.52
N VAL A 74 -9.16 -10.80 -11.41
CA VAL A 74 -7.90 -11.51 -11.14
C VAL A 74 -7.92 -12.82 -11.93
N LYS A 75 -6.79 -13.15 -12.58
CA LYS A 75 -6.71 -14.33 -13.45
C LYS A 75 -6.96 -15.63 -12.68
N ASN A 76 -6.41 -15.71 -11.46
CA ASN A 76 -6.61 -16.81 -10.52
C ASN A 76 -7.13 -16.21 -9.20
N PRO A 77 -8.44 -15.97 -9.07
CA PRO A 77 -9.01 -15.42 -7.85
C PRO A 77 -8.76 -16.35 -6.66
N LEU A 78 -8.48 -15.76 -5.51
CA LEU A 78 -8.45 -16.47 -4.23
C LEU A 78 -9.87 -16.87 -3.82
N SER A 79 -9.99 -17.98 -3.10
CA SER A 79 -11.21 -18.27 -2.36
C SER A 79 -11.42 -17.24 -1.23
N PRO A 80 -12.68 -17.04 -0.78
CA PRO A 80 -12.98 -16.21 0.37
C PRO A 80 -12.16 -16.54 1.63
N ASP A 81 -11.90 -17.84 1.86
CA ASP A 81 -11.14 -18.32 3.02
C ASP A 81 -9.66 -17.93 2.90
N GLU A 82 -9.01 -18.21 1.77
CA GLU A 82 -7.61 -17.81 1.52
C GLU A 82 -7.41 -16.30 1.62
N ALA A 83 -8.33 -15.51 1.05
CA ALA A 83 -8.25 -14.06 1.11
C ALA A 83 -8.41 -13.53 2.54
N ALA A 84 -9.32 -14.13 3.34
CA ALA A 84 -9.50 -13.77 4.74
C ALA A 84 -8.27 -14.11 5.58
N GLU A 85 -7.69 -15.31 5.39
CA GLU A 85 -6.46 -15.72 6.06
C GLU A 85 -5.31 -14.77 5.78
N ILE A 86 -5.10 -14.38 4.51
CA ILE A 86 -4.05 -13.41 4.15
C ILE A 86 -4.31 -12.03 4.79
N CYS A 87 -5.56 -11.57 4.83
CA CYS A 87 -5.90 -10.31 5.49
C CYS A 87 -5.58 -10.35 6.99
N MET A 88 -5.90 -11.45 7.67
CA MET A 88 -5.58 -11.65 9.09
C MET A 88 -4.07 -11.71 9.30
N LEU A 89 -3.32 -12.39 8.43
CA LEU A 89 -1.85 -12.41 8.51
C LEU A 89 -1.23 -11.00 8.40
N TYR A 90 -1.75 -10.15 7.51
CA TYR A 90 -1.31 -8.76 7.42
C TYR A 90 -1.70 -7.93 8.65
N GLU A 91 -2.92 -8.13 9.16
CA GLU A 91 -3.41 -7.47 10.37
C GLU A 91 -2.53 -7.84 11.58
N GLU A 92 -2.22 -9.12 11.77
CA GLU A 92 -1.45 -9.62 12.90
C GLU A 92 0.06 -9.35 12.76
N SER A 93 0.54 -9.11 11.53
CA SER A 93 1.97 -8.91 11.27
C SER A 93 2.56 -7.73 12.03
N VAL A 94 3.63 -8.00 12.80
CA VAL A 94 4.42 -6.96 13.48
C VAL A 94 5.28 -6.13 12.53
N GLY A 95 5.52 -6.63 11.31
CA GLY A 95 6.26 -5.91 10.27
C GLY A 95 5.48 -4.73 9.68
N PHE A 96 4.14 -4.76 9.80
CA PHE A 96 3.27 -3.67 9.38
C PHE A 96 2.66 -2.94 10.57
N ARG A 97 2.74 -1.61 10.54
CA ARG A 97 1.93 -0.76 11.42
C ARG A 97 0.56 -0.55 10.77
N LYS A 98 -0.52 -0.81 11.52
CA LYS A 98 -1.88 -0.67 11.04
C LYS A 98 -2.39 0.74 11.29
N LEU A 99 -2.99 1.36 10.28
CA LEU A 99 -3.73 2.61 10.40
C LEU A 99 -5.22 2.33 10.35
N LEU A 100 -5.95 2.99 11.24
CA LEU A 100 -7.40 3.01 11.24
C LEU A 100 -7.86 4.46 11.11
N PRO A 101 -8.61 4.83 10.04
CA PRO A 101 -9.14 6.17 9.91
C PRO A 101 -10.04 6.52 11.10
N SER A 102 -9.82 7.70 11.69
CA SER A 102 -10.64 8.18 12.80
C SER A 102 -11.89 8.90 12.29
N ALA A 103 -12.85 9.19 13.17
CA ALA A 103 -13.99 10.05 12.84
C ALA A 103 -13.54 11.45 12.34
N THR A 104 -12.41 11.96 12.86
CA THR A 104 -11.81 13.21 12.38
C THR A 104 -11.26 13.07 10.96
N THR A 105 -10.60 11.94 10.65
CA THR A 105 -10.10 11.63 9.31
C THR A 105 -11.23 11.64 8.28
N TYR A 106 -12.37 11.02 8.60
CA TYR A 106 -13.54 11.05 7.71
C TYR A 106 -14.14 12.45 7.55
N ARG A 107 -14.21 13.24 8.62
CA ARG A 107 -14.68 14.63 8.52
C ARG A 107 -13.79 15.46 7.59
N GLU A 108 -12.48 15.38 7.74
CA GLU A 108 -11.53 16.06 6.84
C GLU A 108 -11.66 15.55 5.40
N THR A 109 -11.83 14.23 5.22
CA THR A 109 -12.04 13.61 3.91
C THR A 109 -13.26 14.21 3.20
N PHE A 110 -14.42 14.31 3.87
CA PHE A 110 -15.64 14.82 3.25
C PHE A 110 -15.56 16.33 2.94
N GLU A 111 -14.94 17.12 3.82
CA GLU A 111 -14.67 18.54 3.53
C GLU A 111 -13.76 18.69 2.31
N SER A 112 -12.72 17.87 2.21
CA SER A 112 -11.83 17.85 1.06
C SER A 112 -12.51 17.36 -0.22
N ALA A 113 -13.36 16.32 -0.11
CA ALA A 113 -14.09 15.78 -1.25
C ALA A 113 -15.03 16.80 -1.87
N LYS A 114 -15.72 17.59 -1.02
CA LYS A 114 -16.52 18.74 -1.46
C LYS A 114 -15.67 19.79 -2.19
N HIS A 115 -14.53 20.19 -1.61
CA HIS A 115 -13.67 21.22 -2.22
C HIS A 115 -13.02 20.77 -3.54
N LEU A 116 -12.63 19.50 -3.62
CA LEU A 116 -11.95 18.92 -4.77
C LEU A 116 -12.91 18.29 -5.79
N SER A 117 -14.23 18.40 -5.56
CA SER A 117 -15.27 17.78 -6.39
C SER A 117 -15.02 16.30 -6.67
N ILE A 118 -14.67 15.55 -5.63
CA ILE A 118 -14.41 14.10 -5.71
C ILE A 118 -15.74 13.36 -5.88
N VAL A 119 -15.77 12.39 -6.78
CA VAL A 119 -16.95 11.59 -7.13
C VAL A 119 -16.64 10.09 -7.12
N ASP A 120 -17.68 9.27 -7.04
CA ASP A 120 -17.60 7.81 -7.14
C ASP A 120 -16.54 7.18 -6.20
N GLY A 121 -15.81 6.18 -6.69
CA GLY A 121 -14.78 5.46 -5.96
C GLY A 121 -13.54 6.29 -5.61
N ASP A 122 -13.35 7.47 -6.23
CA ASP A 122 -12.21 8.34 -5.90
C ASP A 122 -12.25 8.82 -4.43
N ILE A 123 -13.40 8.67 -3.75
CA ILE A 123 -13.51 8.93 -2.31
C ILE A 123 -12.59 8.02 -1.49
N PHE A 124 -12.33 6.79 -1.94
CA PHE A 124 -11.44 5.86 -1.24
C PHE A 124 -9.98 6.32 -1.29
N ASP A 125 -9.53 6.89 -2.41
CA ASP A 125 -8.22 7.55 -2.50
C ASP A 125 -8.14 8.78 -1.59
N CYS A 126 -9.25 9.53 -1.44
CA CYS A 126 -9.33 10.65 -0.49
C CYS A 126 -9.19 10.17 0.97
N VAL A 127 -9.93 9.14 1.37
CA VAL A 127 -9.82 8.55 2.71
C VAL A 127 -8.39 8.08 2.95
N LEU A 128 -7.77 7.39 1.99
CA LEU A 128 -6.39 6.90 2.12
C LEU A 128 -5.39 8.05 2.27
N ALA A 129 -5.55 9.13 1.50
CA ALA A 129 -4.69 10.31 1.61
C ALA A 129 -4.78 10.97 2.99
N TYR A 130 -6.00 11.16 3.52
CA TYR A 130 -6.20 11.72 4.85
C TYR A 130 -5.82 10.76 5.98
N THR A 131 -5.87 9.45 5.74
CA THR A 131 -5.34 8.43 6.66
C THR A 131 -3.81 8.54 6.77
N CYS A 132 -3.14 8.83 5.65
CA CYS A 132 -1.70 9.05 5.62
C CYS A 132 -1.26 10.34 6.34
N LYS A 133 -2.11 11.38 6.31
CA LYS A 133 -1.81 12.72 6.84
C LYS A 133 -1.37 12.67 8.31
N GLY A 134 -0.12 13.05 8.57
CA GLY A 134 0.47 13.07 9.91
C GLY A 134 0.91 11.69 10.47
N ASN A 135 0.60 10.60 9.77
CA ASN A 135 0.95 9.24 10.18
C ASN A 135 2.16 8.69 9.42
N VAL A 136 2.28 8.98 8.13
CA VAL A 136 3.34 8.47 7.25
C VAL A 136 4.02 9.60 6.47
N ASP A 137 5.25 9.34 6.03
CA ASP A 137 6.05 10.29 5.27
C ASP A 137 5.81 10.16 3.77
N THR A 138 5.43 8.96 3.30
CA THR A 138 5.15 8.70 1.87
C THR A 138 4.11 7.60 1.68
N LEU A 139 3.31 7.75 0.64
CA LEU A 139 2.47 6.70 0.07
C LEU A 139 3.23 6.02 -1.08
N TRP A 140 3.29 4.69 -1.06
CA TRP A 140 3.78 3.88 -2.18
C TRP A 140 2.59 3.28 -2.92
N THR A 141 2.42 3.69 -4.18
CA THR A 141 1.32 3.26 -5.04
C THR A 141 1.76 3.21 -6.50
N GLU A 142 1.16 2.33 -7.30
CA GLU A 142 1.30 2.38 -8.74
C GLU A 142 0.76 3.72 -9.32
N ASN A 143 -0.39 4.15 -8.81
CA ASN A 143 -1.24 5.21 -9.38
C ASN A 143 -0.97 6.60 -8.77
N THR A 144 0.30 7.00 -8.75
CA THR A 144 0.75 8.32 -8.24
C THR A 144 -0.05 9.53 -8.73
N LYS A 145 -0.64 9.45 -9.93
CA LYS A 145 -1.43 10.55 -10.53
C LYS A 145 -2.71 10.87 -9.74
N HIS A 146 -3.35 9.88 -9.14
CA HIS A 146 -4.62 10.07 -8.41
C HIS A 146 -4.43 10.96 -7.17
N PHE A 147 -3.24 10.90 -6.59
CA PHE A 147 -2.91 11.60 -5.35
C PHE A 147 -2.30 12.99 -5.56
N LYS A 148 -2.10 13.45 -6.80
CA LYS A 148 -1.52 14.77 -7.11
C LYS A 148 -2.30 15.94 -6.49
N LYS A 149 -3.61 15.75 -6.25
CA LYS A 149 -4.49 16.75 -5.64
C LYS A 149 -4.25 16.95 -4.14
N TYR A 150 -3.48 16.07 -3.48
CA TYR A 150 -3.17 16.13 -2.06
C TYR A 150 -1.73 16.62 -1.84
N SER A 151 -1.51 17.94 -1.87
CA SER A 151 -0.18 18.55 -1.79
C SER A 151 0.60 18.25 -0.50
N PHE A 152 -0.10 17.85 0.57
CA PHE A 152 0.51 17.45 1.84
C PHE A 152 1.07 16.02 1.83
N LEU A 153 0.78 15.23 0.78
CA LEU A 153 1.14 13.82 0.72
C LEU A 153 2.25 13.60 -0.31
N LYS A 154 3.37 13.03 0.12
CA LYS A 154 4.39 12.53 -0.79
C LYS A 154 3.97 11.17 -1.34
N VAL A 155 4.15 10.97 -2.64
CA VAL A 155 3.71 9.75 -3.34
C VAL A 155 4.81 9.28 -4.28
N GLU A 156 5.15 8.01 -4.19
CA GLU A 156 6.21 7.36 -4.99
C GLU A 156 5.65 6.06 -5.60
N ASN A 157 6.13 5.67 -6.79
CA ASN A 157 5.79 4.36 -7.37
C ASN A 157 7.01 3.44 -7.25
N PRO A 158 7.02 2.51 -6.28
CA PRO A 158 8.17 1.64 -6.03
C PRO A 158 8.32 0.53 -7.08
N LEU A 159 7.27 0.25 -7.88
CA LEU A 159 7.29 -0.80 -8.90
C LEU A 159 8.10 -0.40 -10.15
N LYS A 160 8.56 0.85 -10.22
CA LYS A 160 9.47 1.36 -11.25
C LYS A 160 10.94 1.25 -10.87
N TRP A 161 11.25 0.91 -9.62
CA TRP A 161 12.62 0.71 -9.16
C TRP A 161 13.09 -0.71 -9.43
N LYS A 162 14.40 -0.91 -9.46
CA LYS A 162 15.00 -2.23 -9.67
C LYS A 162 15.14 -2.96 -8.34
N TRP A 163 14.26 -3.91 -8.08
CA TRP A 163 14.29 -4.77 -6.90
C TRP A 163 15.00 -6.09 -7.20
N GLU A 164 15.94 -6.49 -6.35
CA GLU A 164 16.72 -7.74 -6.52
C GLU A 164 16.91 -8.43 -5.16
N GLU A 165 16.83 -9.75 -5.11
CA GLU A 165 17.22 -10.55 -3.94
C GLU A 165 18.61 -11.15 -4.15
N LYS A 166 19.48 -11.02 -3.13
CA LYS A 166 20.85 -11.56 -3.12
C LYS A 166 21.19 -12.30 -1.83
#